data_AF-A0A1B3X792-F1
#
_entry.id   AF-A0A1B3X792-F1
#
_cell.length_a   1.000
_cell.length_b   1.000
_cell.length_c   1.000
_cell.angle_alpha   90.00
_cell.angle_beta   90.00
_cell.angle_gamma   90.00
#
_symmetry.space_group_name_H-M   'P 1'
#
loop_
_entity.id
_entity.type
_entity.pdbx_description
1 polymer ?
#
loop_
_entity_poly.entity_id
_entity_poly.type
_entity_poly.pdbx_seq_one_letter_code
_entity_poly.pdbx_strand_id
1 'polypeptide(L)'
;MKNITVAYLDVLGQTMVERKKENTAEFPNQQAENYENDLTAAIRLLESGYDVDAVRSVICEKSPMTKLLPDVRAMALYTGKVMENINEAWAERASRTYLEAAESYRRRAAAESEAAGLQRDYRIGMAMILKDGFPIAVVNQVIRQSANERKADESYFQTLFSALSDGHNRYAAIMAYAGGVMSSEADVYRKFAREYMERTNTTVLTIDDEQKIIEAIYRDYMRRLQDERTAYQKDPARMMFLLKEQVQPILRKSIAQASPLYIEPGRSRETYLDETFLCACESLGLHQRDDDAYTNIKGQSRSPDGRTAARMLRSRVRTDIVKRYLIALAIAAALPDSTEYAALILAQAQEALSREDAIAMFDVNDLGSCAAAYMDAMHRQYIEKDFVNPDMDIAAMKELVLGGQYTPDQIREAMMNHSPNQIFGGADYFAYIQKLADQELVRENEKLSRYVVIPRTEMREDFEAEYQYQRRKMEGRIRLPYNITMDTKIVKALLNDGVESRNLSPMLSRYKPQNWDRDHPNTPYGSYVVQKAEKEEREKRAAQEQSIVRQRTTNKTSDTSA
;
A
#
# COMPACT_ATOMS: atom_id res chain seq x y z
N MET A 1 14.67 26.98 -5.00
CA MET A 1 13.29 26.59 -5.38
C MET A 1 12.88 27.34 -6.64
N LYS A 2 12.14 26.72 -7.56
CA LYS A 2 11.54 27.41 -8.71
C LYS A 2 10.54 28.46 -8.20
N ASN A 3 10.33 29.53 -8.96
CA ASN A 3 9.33 30.55 -8.64
C ASN A 3 7.95 29.87 -8.50
N ILE A 4 7.25 30.08 -7.38
CA ILE A 4 5.96 29.43 -7.11
C ILE A 4 4.91 29.75 -8.19
N THR A 5 4.97 30.94 -8.78
CA THR A 5 4.12 31.32 -9.91
C THR A 5 4.39 30.44 -11.13
N VAL A 6 5.67 30.18 -11.44
CA VAL A 6 6.05 29.28 -12.55
C VAL A 6 5.62 27.85 -12.25
N ALA A 7 5.88 27.37 -11.02
CA ALA A 7 5.49 26.02 -10.61
C ALA A 7 3.95 25.82 -10.64
N TYR A 8 3.19 26.82 -10.22
CA TYR A 8 1.72 26.82 -10.27
C TYR A 8 1.21 26.76 -11.72
N LEU A 9 1.74 27.61 -12.60
CA LEU A 9 1.36 27.64 -14.01
C LEU A 9 1.77 26.37 -14.77
N ASP A 10 2.93 25.80 -14.46
CA ASP A 10 3.39 24.51 -15.02
C ASP A 10 2.43 23.39 -14.64
N VAL A 11 2.05 23.31 -13.35
CA VAL A 11 1.13 22.29 -12.85
C VAL A 11 -0.27 22.45 -13.47
N LEU A 12 -0.78 23.69 -13.54
CA LEU A 12 -2.05 24.00 -14.20
C LEU A 12 -2.04 23.60 -15.68
N GLY A 13 -0.96 23.92 -16.40
CA GLY A 13 -0.81 23.55 -17.80
C GLY A 13 -0.86 22.03 -17.99
N GLN A 14 -0.19 21.28 -17.12
CA GLN A 14 -0.20 19.81 -17.15
C GLN A 14 -1.59 19.24 -16.87
N THR A 15 -2.27 19.68 -15.81
CA THR A 15 -3.60 19.17 -15.46
C THR A 15 -4.66 19.48 -16.52
N MET A 16 -4.60 20.67 -17.13
CA MET A 16 -5.49 21.03 -18.23
C MET A 16 -5.24 20.16 -19.49
N VAL A 17 -3.99 19.80 -19.78
CA VAL A 17 -3.65 18.93 -20.91
C VAL A 17 -4.05 17.47 -20.66
N GLU A 18 -3.80 16.96 -19.44
CA GLU A 18 -4.21 15.61 -19.02
C GLU A 18 -5.73 15.43 -19.13
N ARG A 19 -6.51 16.38 -18.63
CA ARG A 19 -7.99 16.33 -18.67
C ARG A 19 -8.57 16.43 -20.09
N LYS A 20 -7.93 17.21 -20.97
CA LYS A 20 -8.31 17.28 -22.39
C LYS A 20 -8.06 15.96 -23.15
N LYS A 21 -7.14 15.12 -22.68
CA LYS A 21 -6.89 13.79 -23.25
C LYS A 21 -7.90 12.75 -22.75
N GLU A 22 -8.41 12.91 -21.54
CA GLU A 22 -9.35 11.97 -20.90
C GLU A 22 -10.83 12.23 -21.25
N ASN A 23 -11.20 13.45 -21.66
CA ASN A 23 -12.59 13.81 -21.93
C ASN A 23 -12.81 14.32 -23.37
N THR A 24 -13.52 13.53 -24.18
CA THR A 24 -14.08 13.93 -25.49
C THR A 24 -15.42 14.67 -25.40
N ALA A 25 -15.98 14.84 -24.20
CA ALA A 25 -17.24 15.56 -23.97
C ALA A 25 -16.99 16.96 -23.38
N GLU A 26 -17.60 17.98 -23.98
CA GLU A 26 -17.56 19.37 -23.49
C GLU A 26 -18.13 19.45 -22.07
N PHE A 27 -17.33 19.98 -21.13
CA PHE A 27 -17.80 20.25 -19.77
C PHE A 27 -18.81 21.42 -19.78
N PRO A 28 -20.00 21.28 -19.16
CA PRO A 28 -21.00 22.35 -19.14
C PRO A 28 -20.69 23.48 -18.13
N ASN A 29 -19.64 23.39 -17.30
CA ASN A 29 -19.37 24.41 -16.27
C ASN A 29 -17.87 24.71 -16.03
N GLN A 30 -17.38 25.77 -16.68
CA GLN A 30 -16.00 26.25 -16.59
C GLN A 30 -15.55 26.62 -15.15
N GLN A 31 -16.50 26.95 -14.25
CA GLN A 31 -16.16 27.26 -12.86
C GLN A 31 -15.74 26.02 -12.06
N ALA A 32 -16.41 24.89 -12.27
CA ALA A 32 -16.09 23.63 -11.59
C ALA A 32 -14.73 23.09 -12.04
N GLU A 33 -14.42 23.20 -13.33
CA GLU A 33 -13.14 22.76 -13.88
C GLU A 33 -11.97 23.57 -13.31
N ASN A 34 -12.08 24.90 -13.28
CA ASN A 34 -11.07 25.77 -12.70
C ASN A 34 -10.87 25.50 -11.20
N TYR A 35 -11.95 25.24 -10.46
CA TYR A 35 -11.89 24.88 -9.05
C TYR A 35 -11.08 23.59 -8.82
N GLU A 36 -11.35 22.53 -9.58
CA GLU A 36 -10.61 21.28 -9.44
C GLU A 36 -9.14 21.39 -9.89
N ASN A 37 -8.87 22.19 -10.92
CA ASN A 37 -7.52 22.47 -11.40
C ASN A 37 -6.71 23.21 -10.32
N ASP A 38 -7.30 24.23 -9.68
CA ASP A 38 -6.68 24.96 -8.59
C ASP A 38 -6.48 24.09 -7.35
N LEU A 39 -7.44 23.24 -7.01
CA LEU A 39 -7.33 22.27 -5.92
C LEU A 39 -6.19 21.27 -6.15
N THR A 40 -6.07 20.76 -7.38
CA THR A 40 -4.97 19.86 -7.76
C THR A 40 -3.62 20.57 -7.73
N ALA A 41 -3.56 21.82 -8.22
CA ALA A 41 -2.34 22.61 -8.19
C ALA A 41 -1.90 22.94 -6.76
N ALA A 42 -2.84 23.32 -5.89
CA ALA A 42 -2.58 23.58 -4.48
C ALA A 42 -1.98 22.35 -3.79
N ILE A 43 -2.57 21.18 -4.01
CA ILE A 43 -2.08 19.89 -3.51
C ILE A 43 -0.62 19.65 -3.94
N ARG A 44 -0.31 19.71 -5.25
CA ARG A 44 1.03 19.42 -5.77
C ARG A 44 2.07 20.42 -5.28
N LEU A 45 1.69 21.68 -5.07
CA LEU A 45 2.59 22.70 -4.52
C LEU A 45 2.89 22.43 -3.04
N LEU A 46 1.88 22.08 -2.23
CA LEU A 46 2.11 21.71 -0.83
C LEU A 46 2.95 20.43 -0.71
N GLU A 47 2.74 19.43 -1.57
CA GLU A 47 3.59 18.23 -1.66
C GLU A 47 5.04 18.56 -2.03
N SER A 48 5.23 19.57 -2.87
CA SER A 48 6.56 20.08 -3.26
C SER A 48 7.23 20.93 -2.16
N GLY A 49 6.57 21.11 -1.01
CA GLY A 49 7.10 21.81 0.16
C GLY A 49 6.90 23.33 0.15
N TYR A 50 6.08 23.87 -0.75
CA TYR A 50 5.71 25.29 -0.71
C TYR A 50 4.85 25.60 0.53
N ASP A 51 4.96 26.83 1.02
CA ASP A 51 4.21 27.29 2.18
C ASP A 51 2.73 27.59 1.85
N VAL A 52 1.84 27.42 2.84
CA VAL A 52 0.40 27.62 2.70
C VAL A 52 0.07 29.03 2.23
N ASP A 53 0.75 30.06 2.75
CA ASP A 53 0.48 31.46 2.37
C ASP A 53 0.94 31.76 0.96
N ALA A 54 2.06 31.16 0.54
CA ALA A 54 2.56 31.29 -0.82
C ALA A 54 1.59 30.63 -1.81
N VAL A 55 1.09 29.42 -1.49
CA VAL A 55 0.10 28.71 -2.32
C VAL A 55 -1.23 29.48 -2.37
N ARG A 56 -1.70 30.01 -1.23
CA ARG A 56 -2.90 30.84 -1.17
C ARG A 56 -2.77 32.10 -2.03
N SER A 57 -1.63 32.78 -1.94
CA SER A 57 -1.37 34.02 -2.69
C SER A 57 -1.30 33.77 -4.19
N VAL A 58 -0.60 32.71 -4.63
CA VAL A 58 -0.47 32.42 -6.07
C VAL A 58 -1.81 32.06 -6.72
N ILE A 59 -2.68 31.32 -6.02
CA ILE A 59 -4.03 31.01 -6.52
C ILE A 59 -4.86 32.29 -6.61
N CYS A 60 -4.86 33.11 -5.56
CA CYS A 60 -5.60 34.38 -5.56
C CYS A 60 -5.22 35.29 -6.74
N GLU A 61 -3.92 35.40 -7.02
CA GLU A 61 -3.38 36.29 -8.05
C GLU A 61 -3.41 35.74 -9.48
N LYS A 62 -3.25 34.43 -9.65
CA LYS A 62 -2.93 33.81 -10.96
C LYS A 62 -3.98 32.81 -11.44
N SER A 63 -4.97 32.48 -10.63
CA SER A 63 -6.03 31.55 -11.02
C SER A 63 -6.80 32.05 -12.25
N PRO A 64 -7.21 31.15 -13.16
CA PRO A 64 -8.19 31.47 -14.18
C PRO A 64 -9.50 32.05 -13.60
N MET A 65 -9.81 31.73 -12.33
CA MET A 65 -10.99 32.21 -11.62
C MET A 65 -10.99 33.72 -11.37
N THR A 66 -9.82 34.37 -11.34
CA THR A 66 -9.71 35.83 -11.14
C THR A 66 -10.41 36.63 -12.25
N LYS A 67 -10.59 36.04 -13.44
CA LYS A 67 -11.38 36.64 -14.54
C LYS A 67 -12.89 36.53 -14.33
N LEU A 68 -13.33 35.49 -13.61
CA LEU A 68 -14.74 35.19 -13.35
C LEU A 68 -15.22 35.79 -12.03
N LEU A 69 -14.32 36.01 -11.08
CA LEU A 69 -14.54 36.64 -9.78
C LEU A 69 -13.65 37.89 -9.66
N PRO A 70 -14.05 39.03 -10.27
CA PRO A 70 -13.24 40.26 -10.26
C PRO A 70 -13.22 40.96 -8.89
N ASP A 71 -14.13 40.61 -7.98
CA ASP A 71 -14.14 41.12 -6.61
C ASP A 71 -13.07 40.41 -5.76
N VAL A 72 -12.23 41.20 -5.09
CA VAL A 72 -11.14 40.74 -4.22
C VAL A 72 -11.68 39.91 -3.06
N ARG A 73 -12.85 40.27 -2.50
CA ARG A 73 -13.45 39.48 -1.41
C ARG A 73 -13.98 38.14 -1.92
N ALA A 74 -14.66 38.12 -3.06
CA ALA A 74 -15.09 36.88 -3.70
C ALA A 74 -13.91 35.94 -4.03
N MET A 75 -12.80 36.48 -4.55
CA MET A 75 -11.60 35.69 -4.85
C MET A 75 -10.93 35.15 -3.57
N ALA A 76 -10.91 35.92 -2.49
CA ALA A 76 -10.41 35.47 -1.19
C ALA A 76 -11.26 34.33 -0.61
N LEU A 77 -12.60 34.40 -0.73
CA LEU A 77 -13.52 33.33 -0.31
C LEU A 77 -13.34 32.07 -1.16
N TYR A 78 -13.23 32.22 -2.48
CA TYR A 78 -12.95 31.11 -3.40
C TYR A 78 -11.64 30.41 -3.03
N THR A 79 -10.57 31.19 -2.88
CA THR A 79 -9.25 30.65 -2.51
C THR A 79 -9.31 29.97 -1.15
N GLY A 80 -10.01 30.57 -0.18
CA GLY A 80 -10.28 29.97 1.13
C GLY A 80 -10.93 28.58 1.00
N LYS A 81 -11.96 28.45 0.15
CA LYS A 81 -12.65 27.20 -0.12
C LYS A 81 -11.75 26.15 -0.80
N VAL A 82 -10.94 26.55 -1.77
CA VAL A 82 -9.95 25.65 -2.40
C VAL A 82 -9.00 25.11 -1.34
N MET A 83 -8.44 25.99 -0.52
CA MET A 83 -7.50 25.60 0.53
C MET A 83 -8.16 24.72 1.60
N GLU A 84 -9.40 24.99 1.97
CA GLU A 84 -10.16 24.22 2.98
C GLU A 84 -10.37 22.75 2.58
N ASN A 85 -10.51 22.49 1.28
CA ASN A 85 -10.85 21.19 0.71
C ASN A 85 -9.63 20.34 0.33
N ILE A 86 -8.41 20.87 0.45
CA ILE A 86 -7.16 20.15 0.15
C ILE A 86 -7.07 18.81 0.87
N ASN A 87 -7.28 18.81 2.18
CA ASN A 87 -7.18 17.59 2.99
C ASN A 87 -8.28 16.57 2.65
N GLU A 88 -9.44 17.02 2.15
CA GLU A 88 -10.52 16.14 1.71
C GLU A 88 -10.17 15.48 0.39
N ALA A 89 -9.74 16.29 -0.59
CA ALA A 89 -9.29 15.79 -1.88
C ALA A 89 -8.04 14.92 -1.79
N TRP A 90 -7.13 15.18 -0.83
CA TRP A 90 -6.01 14.27 -0.55
C TRP A 90 -6.48 12.90 -0.06
N ALA A 91 -7.45 12.88 0.87
CA ALA A 91 -8.00 11.63 1.39
C ALA A 91 -8.79 10.88 0.29
N GLU A 92 -9.59 11.60 -0.49
CA GLU A 92 -10.35 11.04 -1.61
C GLU A 92 -9.43 10.51 -2.72
N ARG A 93 -8.37 11.25 -3.09
CA ARG A 93 -7.39 10.80 -4.10
C ARG A 93 -6.63 9.56 -3.65
N ALA A 94 -6.24 9.49 -2.38
CA ALA A 94 -5.62 8.29 -1.81
C ALA A 94 -6.60 7.10 -1.81
N SER A 95 -7.87 7.34 -1.47
CA SER A 95 -8.94 6.32 -1.49
C SER A 95 -9.24 5.84 -2.91
N ARG A 96 -9.38 6.76 -3.87
CA ARG A 96 -9.67 6.48 -5.27
C ARG A 96 -8.53 5.73 -5.95
N THR A 97 -7.28 6.16 -5.76
CA THR A 97 -6.10 5.44 -6.26
C THR A 97 -6.04 4.01 -5.71
N TYR A 98 -6.38 3.84 -4.43
CA TYR A 98 -6.46 2.53 -3.81
C TYR A 98 -7.60 1.67 -4.40
N LEU A 99 -8.79 2.23 -4.58
CA LEU A 99 -9.94 1.52 -5.15
C LEU A 99 -9.70 1.08 -6.59
N GLU A 100 -9.15 1.98 -7.42
CA GLU A 100 -8.78 1.69 -8.81
C GLU A 100 -7.70 0.59 -8.88
N ALA A 101 -6.70 0.65 -7.99
CA ALA A 101 -5.70 -0.40 -7.86
C ALA A 101 -6.32 -1.72 -7.39
N ALA A 102 -7.23 -1.70 -6.43
CA ALA A 102 -7.95 -2.88 -5.93
C ALA A 102 -8.84 -3.51 -7.01
N GLU A 103 -9.48 -2.70 -7.85
CA GLU A 103 -10.23 -3.19 -9.01
C GLU A 103 -9.33 -3.78 -10.09
N SER A 104 -8.19 -3.13 -10.38
CA SER A 104 -7.21 -3.70 -11.33
C SER A 104 -6.71 -5.05 -10.85
N TYR A 105 -6.35 -5.16 -9.57
CA TYR A 105 -5.96 -6.42 -8.97
C TYR A 105 -7.07 -7.47 -9.08
N ARG A 106 -8.32 -7.14 -8.68
CA ARG A 106 -9.46 -8.07 -8.75
C ARG A 106 -9.73 -8.56 -10.17
N ARG A 107 -9.71 -7.68 -11.17
CA ARG A 107 -9.91 -8.06 -12.58
C ARG A 107 -8.85 -9.04 -13.07
N ARG A 108 -7.57 -8.80 -12.73
CA ARG A 108 -6.45 -9.67 -13.11
C ARG A 108 -6.48 -10.99 -12.36
N ALA A 109 -6.80 -10.95 -11.06
CA ALA A 109 -6.95 -12.13 -10.24
C ALA A 109 -8.08 -13.04 -10.76
N ALA A 110 -9.22 -12.48 -11.16
CA ALA A 110 -10.34 -13.26 -11.70
C ALA A 110 -10.05 -13.92 -13.07
N ALA A 111 -9.10 -13.37 -13.83
CA ALA A 111 -8.71 -13.90 -15.14
C ALA A 111 -7.69 -15.06 -15.07
N GLU A 112 -7.13 -15.36 -13.90
CA GLU A 112 -6.14 -16.41 -13.69
C GLU A 112 -6.69 -17.52 -12.77
N SER A 113 -6.46 -18.79 -13.15
CA SER A 113 -6.91 -19.98 -12.40
C SER A 113 -6.44 -19.99 -10.93
N GLU A 114 -7.25 -20.56 -10.04
CA GLU A 114 -7.13 -20.58 -8.56
C GLU A 114 -5.89 -21.25 -7.95
N ALA A 115 -4.86 -21.60 -8.75
CA ALA A 115 -3.57 -22.04 -8.19
C ALA A 115 -2.89 -20.83 -7.49
N ALA A 116 -3.26 -20.63 -6.22
CA ALA A 116 -2.87 -19.51 -5.38
C ALA A 116 -1.40 -19.64 -4.97
N GLY A 117 -0.51 -19.02 -5.75
CA GLY A 117 0.93 -18.98 -5.48
C GLY A 117 1.48 -17.55 -5.44
N LEU A 118 2.65 -17.40 -4.80
CA LEU A 118 3.40 -16.14 -4.71
C LEU A 118 3.75 -15.58 -6.10
N GLN A 119 3.96 -16.48 -7.08
CA GLN A 119 4.24 -16.12 -8.46
C GLN A 119 3.07 -15.42 -9.17
N ARG A 120 1.83 -15.82 -8.87
CA ARG A 120 0.62 -15.16 -9.41
C ARG A 120 0.51 -13.73 -8.90
N ASP A 121 0.58 -13.55 -7.59
CA ASP A 121 0.47 -12.22 -6.99
C ASP A 121 1.65 -11.32 -7.39
N TYR A 122 2.85 -11.90 -7.59
CA TYR A 122 3.99 -11.20 -8.18
C TYR A 122 3.70 -10.70 -9.60
N ARG A 123 3.19 -11.56 -10.48
CA ARG A 123 2.85 -11.19 -11.87
C ARG A 123 1.78 -10.11 -11.93
N ILE A 124 0.72 -10.25 -11.14
CA ILE A 124 -0.35 -9.26 -11.05
C ILE A 124 0.22 -7.94 -10.53
N GLY A 125 1.02 -7.97 -9.47
CA GLY A 125 1.67 -6.79 -8.91
C GLY A 125 2.59 -6.09 -9.91
N MET A 126 3.43 -6.83 -10.63
CA MET A 126 4.27 -6.26 -11.69
C MET A 126 3.46 -5.66 -12.82
N ALA A 127 2.33 -6.26 -13.21
CA ALA A 127 1.45 -5.68 -14.22
C ALA A 127 0.81 -4.39 -13.73
N MET A 128 0.40 -4.31 -12.46
CA MET A 128 -0.14 -3.08 -11.87
C MET A 128 0.91 -1.96 -11.84
N ILE A 129 2.17 -2.29 -11.53
CA ILE A 129 3.27 -1.31 -11.50
C ILE A 129 3.61 -0.84 -12.92
N LEU A 130 3.79 -1.76 -13.87
CA LEU A 130 4.36 -1.44 -15.19
C LEU A 130 3.32 -1.07 -16.25
N LYS A 131 2.12 -1.66 -16.22
CA LYS A 131 1.05 -1.36 -17.19
C LYS A 131 0.11 -0.28 -16.68
N ASP A 132 -0.30 -0.38 -15.41
CA ASP A 132 -1.31 0.51 -14.84
C ASP A 132 -0.68 1.73 -14.14
N GLY A 133 0.65 1.73 -13.95
CA GLY A 133 1.39 2.86 -13.38
C GLY A 133 1.18 3.06 -11.87
N PHE A 134 0.68 2.05 -11.15
CA PHE A 134 0.43 2.19 -9.72
C PHE A 134 1.75 2.20 -8.92
N PRO A 135 1.89 3.05 -7.89
CA PRO A 135 3.05 3.01 -7.00
C PRO A 135 3.18 1.68 -6.27
N ILE A 136 4.42 1.17 -6.11
CA ILE A 136 4.72 -0.10 -5.42
C ILE A 136 4.04 -0.17 -4.03
N ALA A 137 4.05 0.92 -3.27
CA ALA A 137 3.42 0.97 -1.95
C ALA A 137 1.90 0.71 -1.99
N VAL A 138 1.21 1.24 -3.01
CA VAL A 138 -0.24 1.04 -3.21
C VAL A 138 -0.50 -0.40 -3.64
N VAL A 139 0.31 -0.94 -4.56
CA VAL A 139 0.21 -2.34 -5.01
C VAL A 139 0.44 -3.31 -3.85
N ASN A 140 1.46 -3.07 -3.02
CA ASN A 140 1.71 -3.87 -1.82
C ASN A 140 0.50 -3.86 -0.88
N GLN A 141 -0.12 -2.69 -0.67
CA GLN A 141 -1.30 -2.56 0.17
C GLN A 141 -2.51 -3.33 -0.38
N VAL A 142 -2.76 -3.24 -1.69
CA VAL A 142 -3.86 -3.96 -2.36
C VAL A 142 -3.65 -5.47 -2.29
N ILE A 143 -2.45 -5.95 -2.62
CA ILE A 143 -2.12 -7.37 -2.56
C ILE A 143 -2.29 -7.88 -1.12
N ARG A 144 -1.80 -7.13 -0.13
CA ARG A 144 -1.93 -7.48 1.29
C ARG A 144 -3.38 -7.62 1.73
N GLN A 145 -4.24 -6.66 1.38
CA GLN A 145 -5.67 -6.75 1.71
C GLN A 145 -6.35 -7.92 0.99
N SER A 146 -5.99 -8.20 -0.25
CA SER A 146 -6.57 -9.31 -1.02
C SER A 146 -6.07 -10.70 -0.63
N ALA A 147 -4.81 -10.82 -0.18
CA ALA A 147 -4.17 -12.08 0.21
C ALA A 147 -4.48 -12.46 1.67
N ASN A 148 -4.96 -11.51 2.48
CA ASN A 148 -5.55 -11.80 3.80
C ASN A 148 -6.75 -12.77 3.70
N GLU A 149 -7.46 -12.79 2.57
CA GLU A 149 -8.52 -13.78 2.30
C GLU A 149 -7.97 -15.21 2.12
N ARG A 150 -6.67 -15.37 1.80
CA ARG A 150 -6.01 -16.66 1.52
C ARG A 150 -5.08 -17.15 2.64
N LYS A 151 -5.03 -16.49 3.81
CA LYS A 151 -4.19 -16.85 4.98
C LYS A 151 -2.66 -16.84 4.70
N ALA A 152 -2.17 -15.94 3.85
CA ALA A 152 -0.74 -15.77 3.62
C ALA A 152 -0.03 -15.22 4.88
N ASP A 153 1.15 -15.76 5.20
CA ASP A 153 1.95 -15.35 6.36
C ASP A 153 2.84 -14.12 6.07
N GLU A 154 3.58 -13.62 7.06
CA GLU A 154 4.46 -12.48 6.82
C GLU A 154 5.64 -12.83 5.91
N SER A 155 6.11 -14.06 5.97
CA SER A 155 7.19 -14.57 5.11
C SER A 155 6.80 -14.44 3.63
N TYR A 156 5.55 -14.77 3.30
CA TYR A 156 4.97 -14.56 1.99
C TYR A 156 5.05 -13.10 1.56
N PHE A 157 4.58 -12.16 2.40
CA PHE A 157 4.57 -10.73 2.07
C PHE A 157 5.98 -10.15 1.95
N GLN A 158 6.89 -10.50 2.86
CA GLN A 158 8.28 -10.06 2.79
C GLN A 158 8.95 -10.54 1.50
N THR A 159 8.77 -11.82 1.18
CA THR A 159 9.32 -12.42 -0.03
C THR A 159 8.72 -11.77 -1.28
N LEU A 160 7.40 -11.57 -1.32
CA LEU A 160 6.71 -10.97 -2.44
C LEU A 160 7.07 -9.50 -2.66
N PHE A 161 7.09 -8.70 -1.60
CA PHE A 161 7.39 -7.27 -1.74
C PHE A 161 8.86 -7.02 -2.05
N SER A 162 9.76 -7.85 -1.51
CA SER A 162 11.17 -7.86 -1.95
C SER A 162 11.26 -8.23 -3.43
N ALA A 163 10.57 -9.28 -3.86
CA ALA A 163 10.55 -9.70 -5.25
C ALA A 163 10.00 -8.61 -6.19
N LEU A 164 8.90 -7.93 -5.83
CA LEU A 164 8.33 -6.83 -6.61
C LEU A 164 9.32 -5.66 -6.77
N SER A 165 10.02 -5.31 -5.69
CA SER A 165 11.06 -4.28 -5.72
C SER A 165 12.22 -4.68 -6.65
N ASP A 166 12.75 -5.89 -6.47
CA ASP A 166 13.85 -6.42 -7.29
C ASP A 166 13.44 -6.56 -8.77
N GLY A 167 12.23 -7.04 -9.01
CA GLY A 167 11.61 -7.17 -10.33
C GLY A 167 11.50 -5.82 -11.03
N HIS A 168 10.95 -4.81 -10.35
CA HIS A 168 10.85 -3.45 -10.88
C HIS A 168 12.21 -2.89 -11.29
N ASN A 169 13.24 -3.06 -10.46
CA ASN A 169 14.60 -2.62 -10.76
C ASN A 169 15.19 -3.37 -11.98
N ARG A 170 14.93 -4.67 -12.10
CA ARG A 170 15.39 -5.48 -13.24
C ARG A 170 14.70 -5.08 -14.54
N TYR A 171 13.39 -4.83 -14.53
CA TYR A 171 12.67 -4.27 -15.68
C TYR A 171 13.21 -2.90 -16.08
N ALA A 172 13.45 -2.01 -15.12
CA ALA A 172 14.05 -0.70 -15.40
C ALA A 172 15.43 -0.85 -16.07
N ALA A 173 16.26 -1.79 -15.60
CA ALA A 173 17.57 -2.08 -16.20
C ALA A 173 17.48 -2.67 -17.63
N ILE A 174 16.47 -3.50 -17.91
CA ILE A 174 16.20 -4.01 -19.27
C ILE A 174 15.81 -2.86 -20.21
N MET A 175 14.86 -2.01 -19.79
CA MET A 175 14.36 -0.91 -20.61
C MET A 175 15.42 0.19 -20.84
N ALA A 176 16.30 0.40 -19.86
CA ALA A 176 17.40 1.37 -19.96
C ALA A 176 18.60 0.85 -20.79
N TYR A 177 18.63 -0.43 -21.17
CA TYR A 177 19.78 -1.04 -21.86
C TYR A 177 19.94 -0.50 -23.29
N ALA A 178 20.84 0.47 -23.51
CA ALA A 178 20.96 1.20 -24.78
C ALA A 178 22.24 0.90 -25.60
N GLY A 179 23.06 -0.10 -25.23
CA GLY A 179 24.45 -0.18 -25.70
C GLY A 179 24.86 -1.45 -26.46
N GLY A 180 25.63 -1.29 -27.54
CA GLY A 180 26.20 -2.36 -28.37
C GLY A 180 27.50 -3.02 -27.84
N VAL A 181 27.95 -2.69 -26.62
CA VAL A 181 29.11 -3.30 -25.96
C VAL A 181 28.64 -3.99 -24.67
N MET A 182 28.84 -5.31 -24.60
CA MET A 182 28.50 -6.11 -23.42
C MET A 182 29.57 -5.92 -22.34
N SER A 183 29.16 -5.42 -21.17
CA SER A 183 30.03 -5.11 -20.03
C SER A 183 29.93 -6.13 -18.90
N SER A 184 28.86 -6.92 -18.89
CA SER A 184 28.60 -7.98 -17.91
C SER A 184 27.84 -9.15 -18.55
N GLU A 185 27.89 -10.33 -17.95
CA GLU A 185 27.12 -11.47 -18.46
C GLU A 185 25.60 -11.20 -18.44
N ALA A 186 25.13 -10.37 -17.50
CA ALA A 186 23.74 -9.90 -17.42
C ALA A 186 23.28 -9.13 -18.68
N ASP A 187 24.19 -8.48 -19.40
CA ASP A 187 23.86 -7.70 -20.60
C ASP A 187 23.40 -8.58 -21.76
N VAL A 188 23.83 -9.85 -21.78
CA VAL A 188 23.34 -10.85 -22.75
C VAL A 188 21.84 -10.98 -22.62
N TYR A 189 21.34 -11.28 -21.41
CA TYR A 189 19.91 -11.43 -21.20
C TYR A 189 19.15 -10.11 -21.42
N ARG A 190 19.66 -8.97 -20.91
CA ARG A 190 18.99 -7.66 -21.05
C ARG A 190 18.76 -7.27 -22.50
N LYS A 191 19.76 -7.50 -23.37
CA LYS A 191 19.65 -7.23 -24.81
C LYS A 191 18.48 -8.00 -25.43
N PHE A 192 18.49 -9.33 -25.31
CA PHE A 192 17.48 -10.17 -25.95
C PHE A 192 16.10 -10.03 -25.31
N ALA A 193 16.03 -9.79 -24.00
CA ALA A 193 14.76 -9.50 -23.32
C ALA A 193 14.15 -8.18 -23.80
N ARG A 194 14.97 -7.12 -23.94
CA ARG A 194 14.52 -5.83 -24.49
C ARG A 194 14.00 -5.98 -25.92
N GLU A 195 14.80 -6.59 -26.80
CA GLU A 195 14.41 -6.84 -28.20
C GLU A 195 13.12 -7.68 -28.30
N TYR A 196 12.98 -8.69 -27.43
CA TYR A 196 11.76 -9.50 -27.36
C TYR A 196 10.55 -8.66 -26.96
N MET A 197 10.65 -7.91 -25.85
CA MET A 197 9.56 -7.06 -25.33
C MET A 197 9.13 -5.98 -26.31
N GLU A 198 10.09 -5.32 -26.99
CA GLU A 198 9.80 -4.34 -28.05
C GLU A 198 9.08 -4.98 -29.25
N ARG A 199 9.52 -6.19 -29.67
CA ARG A 199 8.93 -6.89 -30.82
C ARG A 199 7.54 -7.45 -30.53
N THR A 200 7.30 -8.01 -29.35
CA THR A 200 6.02 -8.65 -29.00
C THR A 200 5.04 -7.71 -28.28
N ASN A 201 5.48 -6.49 -27.96
CA ASN A 201 4.75 -5.54 -27.13
C ASN A 201 4.37 -6.12 -25.74
N THR A 202 5.20 -7.05 -25.23
CA THR A 202 5.00 -7.69 -23.92
C THR A 202 5.55 -6.80 -22.82
N THR A 203 4.71 -6.39 -21.87
CA THR A 203 5.13 -5.53 -20.74
C THR A 203 5.59 -6.29 -19.51
N VAL A 204 5.06 -7.51 -19.29
CA VAL A 204 5.45 -8.39 -18.17
C VAL A 204 5.75 -9.76 -18.76
N LEU A 205 6.98 -10.23 -18.58
CA LEU A 205 7.47 -11.52 -19.08
C LEU A 205 6.85 -12.68 -18.30
N THR A 206 6.58 -13.76 -19.01
CA THR A 206 6.13 -15.06 -18.49
C THR A 206 7.25 -16.11 -18.61
N ILE A 207 7.04 -17.30 -18.04
CA ILE A 207 7.97 -18.44 -18.19
C ILE A 207 8.17 -18.78 -19.68
N ASP A 208 7.09 -18.80 -20.46
CA ASP A 208 7.15 -19.08 -21.90
C ASP A 208 7.93 -18.00 -22.67
N ASP A 209 7.85 -16.75 -22.23
CA ASP A 209 8.64 -15.66 -22.82
C ASP A 209 10.13 -15.84 -22.51
N GLU A 210 10.50 -16.24 -21.30
CA GLU A 210 11.89 -16.53 -20.94
C GLU A 210 12.45 -17.71 -21.74
N GLN A 211 11.66 -18.77 -21.95
CA GLN A 211 12.06 -19.87 -22.83
C GLN A 211 12.35 -19.39 -24.25
N LYS A 212 11.49 -18.53 -24.82
CA LYS A 212 11.68 -17.96 -26.16
C LYS A 212 12.90 -17.03 -26.23
N ILE A 213 13.18 -16.28 -25.17
CA ILE A 213 14.38 -15.45 -25.07
C ILE A 213 15.63 -16.32 -25.04
N ILE A 214 15.65 -17.39 -24.25
CA ILE A 214 16.76 -18.36 -24.21
C ILE A 214 16.95 -19.03 -25.57
N GLU A 215 15.87 -19.45 -26.22
CA GLU A 215 15.89 -20.02 -27.56
C GLU A 215 16.49 -19.04 -28.58
N ALA A 216 16.12 -17.76 -28.51
CA ALA A 216 16.68 -16.72 -29.37
C ALA A 216 18.20 -16.55 -29.17
N ILE A 217 18.67 -16.62 -27.92
CA ILE A 217 20.10 -16.56 -27.59
C ILE A 217 20.84 -17.79 -28.15
N TYR A 218 20.27 -19.00 -27.99
CA TYR A 218 20.83 -20.22 -28.58
C TYR A 218 20.89 -20.15 -30.11
N ARG A 219 19.83 -19.64 -30.75
CA ARG A 219 19.82 -19.46 -32.21
C ARG A 219 20.88 -18.46 -32.67
N ASP A 220 21.07 -17.35 -31.95
CA ASP A 220 22.12 -16.38 -32.26
C ASP A 220 23.52 -16.99 -32.11
N TYR A 221 23.76 -17.73 -31.03
CA TYR A 221 25.03 -18.42 -30.80
C TYR A 221 25.32 -19.49 -31.88
N MET A 222 24.32 -20.32 -32.21
CA MET A 222 24.45 -21.33 -33.24
C MET A 222 24.74 -20.73 -34.62
N ARG A 223 24.13 -19.59 -34.97
CA ARG A 223 24.44 -18.87 -36.22
C ARG A 223 25.89 -18.41 -36.27
N ARG A 224 26.39 -17.78 -35.20
CA ARG A 224 27.80 -17.33 -35.13
C ARG A 224 28.79 -18.49 -35.24
N LEU A 225 28.49 -19.63 -34.61
CA LEU A 225 29.31 -20.85 -34.75
C LEU A 225 29.28 -21.44 -36.17
N GLN A 226 28.15 -21.32 -36.88
CA GLN A 226 28.04 -21.78 -38.27
C GLN A 226 28.83 -20.90 -39.23
N ASP A 227 28.87 -19.59 -38.98
CA ASP A 227 29.66 -18.62 -39.75
C ASP A 227 31.18 -18.83 -39.56
N GLU A 228 31.61 -19.39 -38.42
CA GLU A 228 33.03 -19.65 -38.12
C GLU A 228 33.52 -21.05 -38.53
N ARG A 229 32.66 -22.06 -38.66
CA ARG A 229 33.04 -23.47 -38.90
C ARG A 229 31.94 -24.29 -39.60
N THR A 230 32.11 -24.57 -40.89
CA THR A 230 31.24 -25.43 -41.71
C THR A 230 31.36 -26.92 -41.33
N ALA A 231 30.60 -27.40 -40.34
CA ALA A 231 30.28 -28.84 -40.15
C ALA A 231 29.15 -29.16 -39.13
N TYR A 232 28.53 -28.19 -38.47
CA TYR A 232 27.75 -28.46 -37.25
C TYR A 232 26.29 -28.91 -37.42
N GLN A 233 25.73 -28.88 -38.63
CA GLN A 233 24.35 -29.33 -38.88
C GLN A 233 24.14 -30.84 -38.73
N LYS A 234 25.20 -31.65 -38.72
CA LYS A 234 25.09 -33.11 -38.84
C LYS A 234 25.16 -33.88 -37.52
N ASP A 235 25.38 -33.21 -36.39
CA ASP A 235 25.50 -33.88 -35.09
C ASP A 235 24.80 -33.08 -33.97
N PRO A 236 23.48 -33.31 -33.79
CA PRO A 236 22.68 -32.71 -32.72
C PRO A 236 23.25 -32.98 -31.31
N ALA A 237 23.89 -34.14 -31.10
CA ALA A 237 24.47 -34.49 -29.81
C ALA A 237 25.71 -33.64 -29.50
N ARG A 238 26.55 -33.39 -30.50
CA ARG A 238 27.71 -32.49 -30.35
C ARG A 238 27.30 -31.03 -30.19
N MET A 239 26.21 -30.59 -30.82
CA MET A 239 25.65 -29.25 -30.61
C MET A 239 25.09 -29.09 -29.19
N MET A 240 24.35 -30.08 -28.70
CA MET A 240 23.85 -30.10 -27.32
C MET A 240 25.01 -30.01 -26.33
N PHE A 241 26.09 -30.77 -26.54
CA PHE A 241 27.28 -30.72 -25.70
C PHE A 241 27.90 -29.31 -25.65
N LEU A 242 28.04 -28.64 -26.80
CA LEU A 242 28.60 -27.28 -26.85
C LEU A 242 27.71 -26.25 -26.16
N LEU A 243 26.39 -26.32 -26.34
CA LEU A 243 25.44 -25.44 -25.66
C LEU A 243 25.49 -25.64 -24.13
N LYS A 244 25.56 -26.90 -23.68
CA LYS A 244 25.63 -27.26 -22.27
C LYS A 244 26.93 -26.81 -21.61
N GLU A 245 28.07 -27.00 -22.27
CA GLU A 245 29.38 -26.68 -21.70
C GLU A 245 29.77 -25.20 -21.82
N GLN A 246 29.43 -24.53 -22.92
CA GLN A 246 29.95 -23.18 -23.21
C GLN A 246 28.93 -22.07 -23.00
N VAL A 247 27.65 -22.32 -23.28
CA VAL A 247 26.62 -21.28 -23.26
C VAL A 247 25.82 -21.29 -21.96
N GLN A 248 25.37 -22.46 -21.50
CA GLN A 248 24.56 -22.57 -20.29
C GLN A 248 25.19 -21.96 -19.04
N PRO A 249 26.50 -22.10 -18.74
CA PRO A 249 27.09 -21.50 -17.55
C PRO A 249 26.99 -19.97 -17.55
N ILE A 250 27.27 -19.34 -18.69
CA ILE A 250 27.16 -17.89 -18.88
C ILE A 250 25.70 -17.46 -18.80
N LEU A 251 24.80 -18.21 -19.45
CA LEU A 251 23.39 -17.88 -19.50
C LEU A 251 22.73 -18.00 -18.13
N ARG A 252 23.05 -19.04 -17.34
CA ARG A 252 22.60 -19.21 -15.95
C ARG A 252 22.96 -17.99 -15.11
N LYS A 253 24.21 -17.52 -15.23
CA LYS A 253 24.68 -16.32 -14.53
C LYS A 253 23.95 -15.05 -15.01
N SER A 254 23.74 -14.92 -16.33
CA SER A 254 22.99 -13.80 -16.90
C SER A 254 21.53 -13.75 -16.41
N ILE A 255 20.84 -14.89 -16.40
CA ILE A 255 19.44 -15.00 -15.98
C ILE A 255 19.33 -14.74 -14.48
N ALA A 256 20.25 -15.28 -13.68
CA ALA A 256 20.32 -15.02 -12.24
C ALA A 256 20.35 -13.52 -11.92
N GLN A 257 21.14 -12.75 -12.69
CA GLN A 257 21.36 -11.33 -12.47
C GLN A 257 20.33 -10.41 -13.13
N ALA A 258 19.79 -10.79 -14.30
CA ALA A 258 18.98 -9.90 -15.12
C ALA A 258 17.51 -10.28 -15.26
N SER A 259 17.16 -11.57 -15.15
CA SER A 259 15.76 -11.98 -15.35
C SER A 259 14.86 -11.42 -14.25
N PRO A 260 13.74 -10.75 -14.62
CA PRO A 260 12.77 -10.25 -13.67
C PRO A 260 11.72 -11.32 -13.31
N LEU A 261 11.86 -12.58 -13.73
CA LEU A 261 10.94 -13.64 -13.34
C LEU A 261 11.13 -14.02 -11.88
N TYR A 262 10.00 -14.20 -11.19
CA TYR A 262 9.97 -14.78 -9.86
C TYR A 262 9.66 -16.27 -9.95
N ILE A 263 10.49 -17.10 -9.31
CA ILE A 263 10.38 -18.55 -9.25
C ILE A 263 9.77 -18.92 -7.89
N GLU A 264 8.77 -19.80 -7.86
CA GLU A 264 8.01 -20.11 -6.65
C GLU A 264 8.87 -20.62 -5.48
N PRO A 265 8.50 -20.30 -4.22
CA PRO A 265 9.15 -20.88 -3.04
C PRO A 265 9.02 -22.40 -3.03
N GLY A 266 10.14 -23.11 -2.86
CA GLY A 266 10.19 -24.58 -2.86
C GLY A 266 10.64 -25.20 -4.18
N ARG A 267 10.66 -24.44 -5.28
CA ARG A 267 11.31 -24.84 -6.54
C ARG A 267 12.73 -24.26 -6.58
N SER A 268 13.73 -25.11 -6.69
CA SER A 268 15.10 -24.62 -6.81
C SER A 268 15.26 -23.87 -8.15
N ARG A 269 15.95 -22.73 -8.12
CA ARG A 269 16.26 -21.96 -9.33
C ARG A 269 17.04 -22.81 -10.34
N GLU A 270 17.86 -23.73 -9.86
CA GLU A 270 18.58 -24.68 -10.69
C GLU A 270 17.61 -25.61 -11.43
N THR A 271 16.66 -26.24 -10.73
CA THR A 271 15.64 -27.11 -11.33
C THR A 271 14.78 -26.38 -12.35
N TYR A 272 14.36 -25.14 -12.06
CA TYR A 272 13.63 -24.31 -13.02
C TYR A 272 14.46 -24.04 -14.29
N LEU A 273 15.73 -23.69 -14.12
CA LEU A 273 16.61 -23.42 -15.26
C LEU A 273 16.89 -24.70 -16.04
N ASP A 274 17.10 -25.83 -15.37
CA ASP A 274 17.31 -27.14 -16.01
C ASP A 274 16.14 -27.48 -16.94
N GLU A 275 14.90 -27.37 -16.45
CA GLU A 275 13.70 -27.59 -17.25
C GLU A 275 13.57 -26.56 -18.39
N THR A 276 13.82 -25.28 -18.11
CA THR A 276 13.69 -24.23 -19.13
C THR A 276 14.70 -24.41 -20.27
N PHE A 277 15.94 -24.79 -19.93
CA PHE A 277 16.97 -25.12 -20.91
C PHE A 277 16.64 -26.39 -21.69
N LEU A 278 16.10 -27.42 -21.01
CA LEU A 278 15.62 -28.64 -21.63
C LEU A 278 14.56 -28.33 -22.70
N CYS A 279 13.51 -27.59 -22.32
CA CYS A 279 12.42 -27.18 -23.21
C CYS A 279 12.90 -26.32 -24.38
N ALA A 280 13.85 -25.40 -24.14
CA ALA A 280 14.45 -24.60 -25.21
C ALA A 280 15.23 -25.49 -26.20
N CYS A 281 15.98 -26.47 -25.70
CA CYS A 281 16.68 -27.43 -26.54
C CYS A 281 15.73 -28.38 -27.29
N GLU A 282 14.66 -28.86 -26.66
CA GLU A 282 13.60 -29.65 -27.31
C GLU A 282 12.91 -28.87 -28.43
N SER A 283 12.61 -27.60 -28.21
CA SER A 283 12.02 -26.69 -29.21
C SER A 283 12.95 -26.47 -30.41
N LEU A 284 14.26 -26.66 -30.21
CA LEU A 284 15.29 -26.64 -31.24
C LEU A 284 15.55 -28.03 -31.86
N GLY A 285 14.83 -29.07 -31.42
CA GLY A 285 14.91 -30.43 -31.94
C GLY A 285 16.04 -31.29 -31.36
N LEU A 286 16.45 -31.06 -30.11
CA LEU A 286 17.69 -31.61 -29.54
C LEU A 286 17.54 -32.74 -28.47
N HIS A 287 16.37 -33.35 -28.15
CA HIS A 287 16.24 -34.29 -27.00
C HIS A 287 15.66 -35.71 -27.20
N GLN A 288 16.15 -36.67 -26.38
CA GLN A 288 15.64 -38.02 -26.02
C GLN A 288 14.94 -37.98 -24.63
N ARG A 289 13.82 -38.70 -24.43
CA ARG A 289 12.95 -38.69 -23.21
C ARG A 289 13.31 -39.78 -22.18
N ASP A 290 13.17 -39.46 -20.89
CA ASP A 290 12.91 -40.42 -19.80
C ASP A 290 11.83 -39.82 -18.85
N ASP A 291 10.75 -40.59 -18.61
CA ASP A 291 9.57 -40.28 -17.79
C ASP A 291 9.74 -40.95 -16.41
N ASP A 292 9.74 -40.24 -15.26
CA ASP A 292 9.54 -40.90 -13.92
C ASP A 292 9.41 -40.01 -12.65
N ALA A 293 8.90 -38.77 -12.69
CA ALA A 293 8.85 -37.95 -11.46
C ALA A 293 7.58 -37.10 -11.26
N TYR A 294 6.43 -37.74 -10.97
CA TYR A 294 5.23 -37.02 -10.52
C TYR A 294 4.43 -37.81 -9.46
N THR A 295 4.94 -37.89 -8.23
CA THR A 295 4.13 -38.24 -7.04
C THR A 295 4.74 -37.64 -5.77
N ASN A 296 4.12 -36.57 -5.23
CA ASN A 296 3.90 -36.34 -3.78
C ASN A 296 3.66 -34.86 -3.46
N ILE A 297 2.39 -34.47 -3.26
CA ILE A 297 2.05 -33.27 -2.46
C ILE A 297 0.78 -33.59 -1.66
N LYS A 298 0.94 -33.89 -0.36
CA LYS A 298 -0.14 -33.83 0.64
C LYS A 298 0.37 -33.02 1.83
N GLY A 299 -0.34 -31.94 2.11
CA GLY A 299 -0.29 -31.27 3.41
C GLY A 299 -0.26 -29.75 3.31
N GLN A 300 -1.42 -29.08 3.39
CA GLN A 300 -1.58 -27.75 4.02
C GLN A 300 -3.05 -27.28 4.05
N SER A 301 -3.37 -26.50 5.11
CA SER A 301 -4.54 -25.64 5.38
C SER A 301 -5.78 -26.23 6.09
N ARG A 302 -5.94 -25.89 7.38
CA ARG A 302 -7.21 -25.99 8.15
C ARG A 302 -8.07 -24.78 7.78
N SER A 303 -9.26 -25.01 7.21
CA SER A 303 -9.81 -24.25 6.07
C SER A 303 -11.21 -23.58 6.34
N PRO A 304 -11.64 -22.55 5.60
CA PRO A 304 -12.93 -21.80 5.54
C PRO A 304 -14.27 -22.36 6.06
N ASP A 305 -14.37 -23.66 6.31
CA ASP A 305 -15.62 -24.40 6.47
C ASP A 305 -16.39 -24.04 7.77
N GLY A 306 -15.66 -23.66 8.82
CA GLY A 306 -16.26 -23.20 10.09
C GLY A 306 -16.96 -21.84 10.00
N ARG A 307 -16.42 -20.89 9.23
CA ARG A 307 -17.08 -19.59 8.99
C ARG A 307 -18.34 -19.76 8.15
N THR A 308 -18.29 -20.65 7.17
CA THR A 308 -19.46 -21.01 6.35
C THR A 308 -20.53 -21.68 7.20
N ALA A 309 -20.16 -22.62 8.06
CA ALA A 309 -21.09 -23.26 8.99
C ALA A 309 -21.74 -22.26 9.96
N ALA A 310 -20.95 -21.36 10.56
CA ALA A 310 -21.47 -20.31 11.45
C ALA A 310 -22.46 -19.38 10.72
N ARG A 311 -22.16 -18.99 9.47
CA ARG A 311 -23.07 -18.18 8.63
C ARG A 311 -24.38 -18.90 8.32
N MET A 312 -24.31 -20.20 7.99
CA MET A 312 -25.51 -21.02 7.73
C MET A 312 -26.38 -21.14 8.98
N LEU A 313 -25.77 -21.39 10.15
CA LEU A 313 -26.48 -21.46 11.42
C LEU A 313 -27.09 -20.11 11.82
N ARG A 314 -26.36 -19.00 11.65
CA ARG A 314 -26.87 -17.63 11.85
C ARG A 314 -28.08 -17.34 10.96
N SER A 315 -28.08 -17.88 9.74
CA SER A 315 -29.20 -17.80 8.78
C SER A 315 -30.34 -18.79 9.07
N ARG A 316 -30.34 -19.43 10.25
CA ARG A 316 -31.33 -20.42 10.70
C ARG A 316 -31.42 -21.68 9.84
N VAL A 317 -30.35 -22.04 9.13
CA VAL A 317 -30.26 -23.35 8.47
C VAL A 317 -30.16 -24.43 9.55
N ARG A 318 -30.98 -25.48 9.43
CA ARG A 318 -31.00 -26.56 10.42
C ARG A 318 -29.63 -27.27 10.51
N THR A 319 -29.19 -27.56 11.72
CA THR A 319 -27.88 -28.15 12.02
C THR A 319 -27.64 -29.49 11.31
N ASP A 320 -28.68 -30.30 11.10
CA ASP A 320 -28.59 -31.57 10.37
C ASP A 320 -28.20 -31.38 8.89
N ILE A 321 -28.66 -30.30 8.26
CA ILE A 321 -28.33 -29.93 6.88
C ILE A 321 -26.88 -29.46 6.79
N VAL A 322 -26.45 -28.61 7.72
CA VAL A 322 -25.05 -28.12 7.79
C VAL A 322 -24.08 -29.29 8.01
N LYS A 323 -24.43 -30.25 8.88
CA LYS A 323 -23.63 -31.46 9.10
C LYS A 323 -23.43 -32.27 7.82
N ARG A 324 -24.51 -32.51 7.05
CA ARG A 324 -24.43 -33.25 5.78
C ARG A 324 -23.58 -32.54 4.74
N TYR A 325 -23.69 -31.22 4.67
CA TYR A 325 -22.87 -30.38 3.80
C TYR A 325 -21.36 -30.51 4.12
N LEU A 326 -20.99 -30.44 5.40
CA LEU A 326 -19.59 -30.58 5.84
C LEU A 326 -19.01 -31.97 5.57
N ILE A 327 -19.82 -33.02 5.74
CA ILE A 327 -19.41 -34.40 5.41
C ILE A 327 -19.12 -34.52 3.91
N ALA A 328 -19.97 -33.95 3.05
CA ALA A 328 -19.76 -33.98 1.61
C ALA A 328 -18.47 -33.26 1.19
N LEU A 329 -18.15 -32.12 1.81
CA LEU A 329 -16.89 -31.40 1.59
C LEU A 329 -15.67 -32.23 2.02
N ALA A 330 -15.73 -32.88 3.18
CA ALA A 330 -14.64 -33.72 3.67
C ALA A 330 -14.36 -34.93 2.76
N ILE A 331 -15.41 -35.52 2.19
CA ILE A 331 -15.31 -36.60 1.21
C ILE A 331 -14.65 -36.08 -0.08
N ALA A 332 -15.10 -34.92 -0.59
CA ALA A 332 -14.52 -34.32 -1.79
C ALA A 332 -13.03 -33.97 -1.61
N ALA A 333 -12.61 -33.61 -0.40
CA ALA A 333 -11.23 -33.34 -0.04
C ALA A 333 -10.40 -34.59 0.32
N ALA A 334 -10.98 -35.79 0.20
CA ALA A 334 -10.34 -37.07 0.53
C ALA A 334 -9.77 -37.12 1.98
N LEU A 335 -10.50 -36.55 2.94
CA LEU A 335 -10.13 -36.60 4.35
C LEU A 335 -10.43 -37.98 4.96
N PRO A 336 -9.57 -38.51 5.87
CA PRO A 336 -9.70 -39.86 6.39
C PRO A 336 -10.97 -40.10 7.23
N ASP A 337 -11.42 -39.09 7.99
CA ASP A 337 -12.64 -39.18 8.81
C ASP A 337 -13.55 -37.96 8.56
N SER A 338 -14.52 -38.15 7.66
CA SER A 338 -15.47 -37.09 7.28
C SER A 338 -16.48 -36.76 8.37
N THR A 339 -16.78 -37.69 9.29
CA THR A 339 -17.80 -37.49 10.33
C THR A 339 -17.23 -36.75 11.52
N GLU A 340 -16.02 -37.13 11.95
CA GLU A 340 -15.27 -36.44 13.00
C GLU A 340 -14.96 -35.00 12.59
N TYR A 341 -14.51 -34.80 11.34
CA TYR A 341 -14.29 -33.48 10.76
C TYR A 341 -15.55 -32.59 10.84
N ALA A 342 -16.72 -33.11 10.42
CA ALA A 342 -17.96 -32.33 10.44
C ALA A 342 -18.42 -31.99 11.88
N ALA A 343 -18.23 -32.89 12.84
CA ALA A 343 -18.55 -32.65 14.24
C ALA A 343 -17.68 -31.54 14.85
N LEU A 344 -16.38 -31.57 14.57
CA LEU A 344 -15.42 -30.55 15.02
C LEU A 344 -15.80 -29.16 14.50
N ILE A 345 -16.08 -29.04 13.20
CA ILE A 345 -16.40 -27.75 12.56
C ILE A 345 -17.73 -27.18 13.07
N LEU A 346 -18.72 -28.05 13.35
CA LEU A 346 -20.00 -27.62 13.94
C LEU A 346 -19.84 -27.10 15.38
N ALA A 347 -19.02 -27.77 16.20
CA ALA A 347 -18.76 -27.32 17.56
C ALA A 347 -18.12 -25.93 17.57
N GLN A 348 -17.13 -25.70 16.70
CA GLN A 348 -16.50 -24.40 16.51
C GLN A 348 -17.49 -23.32 16.06
N ALA A 349 -18.37 -23.63 15.10
CA ALA A 349 -19.38 -22.70 14.63
C ALA A 349 -20.38 -22.30 15.73
N GLN A 350 -20.79 -23.25 16.57
CA GLN A 350 -21.71 -22.99 17.68
C GLN A 350 -21.07 -22.15 18.78
N GLU A 351 -19.80 -22.40 19.10
CA GLU A 351 -19.06 -21.59 20.06
C GLU A 351 -18.89 -20.14 19.56
N ALA A 352 -18.64 -19.94 18.27
CA ALA A 352 -18.54 -18.60 17.68
C ALA A 352 -19.85 -17.81 17.79
N LEU A 353 -20.98 -18.47 17.52
CA LEU A 353 -22.30 -17.84 17.69
C LEU A 353 -22.57 -17.51 19.16
N SER A 354 -22.18 -18.37 20.10
CA SER A 354 -22.34 -18.08 21.53
C SER A 354 -21.53 -16.85 21.97
N ARG A 355 -20.32 -16.65 21.43
CA ARG A 355 -19.52 -15.45 21.72
C ARG A 355 -20.11 -14.21 21.06
N GLU A 356 -20.67 -14.34 19.86
CA GLU A 356 -21.39 -13.26 19.17
C GLU A 356 -22.65 -12.84 19.94
N ASP A 357 -23.45 -13.79 20.42
CA ASP A 357 -24.62 -13.51 21.27
C ASP A 357 -24.22 -12.81 22.57
N ALA A 358 -23.08 -13.19 23.16
CA ALA A 358 -22.54 -12.52 24.35
C ALA A 358 -22.13 -11.06 24.08
N ILE A 359 -21.58 -10.77 22.89
CA ILE A 359 -21.29 -9.39 22.45
C ILE A 359 -22.59 -8.62 22.22
N ALA A 360 -23.57 -9.24 21.56
CA ALA A 360 -24.85 -8.61 21.27
C ALA A 360 -25.64 -8.23 22.54
N MET A 361 -25.58 -9.08 23.57
CA MET A 361 -26.26 -8.88 24.86
C MET A 361 -25.40 -8.19 25.92
N PHE A 362 -24.21 -7.69 25.56
CA PHE A 362 -23.29 -7.07 26.52
C PHE A 362 -23.90 -5.80 27.13
N ASP A 363 -23.80 -5.65 28.46
CA ASP A 363 -24.29 -4.49 29.21
C ASP A 363 -23.09 -3.73 29.81
N VAL A 364 -23.08 -2.41 29.64
CA VAL A 364 -21.93 -1.50 29.89
C VAL A 364 -21.66 -1.29 31.40
N ASN A 365 -22.42 -1.96 32.28
CA ASN A 365 -22.40 -1.73 33.72
C ASN A 365 -21.15 -2.27 34.46
N ASP A 366 -20.20 -2.94 33.78
CA ASP A 366 -19.02 -3.55 34.41
C ASP A 366 -17.68 -3.20 33.69
N LEU A 367 -17.31 -1.91 33.64
CA LEU A 367 -16.12 -1.40 32.92
C LEU A 367 -14.76 -1.61 33.61
N GLY A 368 -14.67 -2.46 34.64
CA GLY A 368 -13.46 -2.60 35.46
C GLY A 368 -12.32 -3.42 34.84
N SER A 369 -12.60 -4.27 33.84
CA SER A 369 -11.64 -5.25 33.31
C SER A 369 -11.31 -5.05 31.82
N CYS A 370 -10.15 -5.53 31.39
CA CYS A 370 -9.76 -5.52 29.96
C CYS A 370 -10.75 -6.30 29.08
N ALA A 371 -11.34 -7.38 29.63
CA ALA A 371 -12.38 -8.16 28.95
C ALA A 371 -13.63 -7.32 28.72
N ALA A 372 -14.08 -6.57 29.72
CA ALA A 372 -15.23 -5.69 29.58
C ALA A 372 -14.97 -4.53 28.62
N ALA A 373 -13.78 -3.91 28.65
CA ALA A 373 -13.42 -2.86 27.69
C ALA A 373 -13.36 -3.39 26.25
N TYR A 374 -12.85 -4.61 26.05
CA TYR A 374 -12.90 -5.29 24.75
C TYR A 374 -14.35 -5.56 24.30
N MET A 375 -15.18 -6.12 25.19
CA MET A 375 -16.57 -6.44 24.90
C MET A 375 -17.40 -5.18 24.60
N ASP A 376 -17.18 -4.08 25.31
CA ASP A 376 -17.80 -2.77 25.04
C ASP A 376 -17.43 -2.25 23.64
N ALA A 377 -16.15 -2.28 23.28
CA ALA A 377 -15.68 -1.86 21.97
C ALA A 377 -16.26 -2.72 20.83
N MET A 378 -16.43 -4.02 21.07
CA MET A 378 -17.10 -4.92 20.13
C MET A 378 -18.60 -4.67 20.07
N HIS A 379 -19.26 -4.45 21.20
CA HIS A 379 -20.70 -4.21 21.32
C HIS A 379 -21.12 -2.92 20.62
N ARG A 380 -20.40 -1.81 20.85
CA ARG A 380 -20.65 -0.53 20.16
C ARG A 380 -20.64 -0.68 18.64
N GLN A 381 -19.65 -1.41 18.12
CA GLN A 381 -19.57 -1.69 16.69
C GLN A 381 -20.63 -2.68 16.21
N TYR A 382 -21.06 -3.60 17.07
CA TYR A 382 -22.14 -4.55 16.76
C TYR A 382 -23.48 -3.83 16.59
N ILE A 383 -23.81 -2.87 17.46
CA ILE A 383 -25.04 -2.04 17.33
C ILE A 383 -25.12 -1.37 15.96
N GLU A 384 -23.99 -0.91 15.43
CA GLU A 384 -23.94 -0.24 14.12
C GLU A 384 -24.04 -1.22 12.94
N LYS A 385 -23.49 -2.43 13.08
CA LYS A 385 -23.29 -3.37 11.96
C LYS A 385 -24.25 -4.55 11.93
N ASP A 386 -24.89 -4.89 13.05
CA ASP A 386 -25.79 -6.05 13.24
C ASP A 386 -25.13 -7.43 13.01
N PHE A 387 -23.80 -7.49 12.95
CA PHE A 387 -23.02 -8.75 12.92
C PHE A 387 -21.57 -8.52 13.33
N VAL A 388 -20.90 -9.56 13.83
CA VAL A 388 -19.46 -9.50 14.13
C VAL A 388 -18.61 -9.80 12.89
N ASN A 389 -17.60 -8.96 12.63
CA ASN A 389 -16.60 -9.15 11.57
C ASN A 389 -15.16 -9.03 12.12
N PRO A 390 -14.13 -9.52 11.38
CA PRO A 390 -12.74 -9.45 11.84
C PRO A 390 -12.20 -8.02 12.01
N ASP A 391 -12.72 -7.03 11.29
CA ASP A 391 -12.26 -5.64 11.40
C ASP A 391 -12.62 -5.03 12.77
N MET A 392 -13.68 -5.54 13.41
CA MET A 392 -14.07 -5.10 14.75
C MET A 392 -13.02 -5.44 15.80
N ASP A 393 -12.36 -6.61 15.67
CA ASP A 393 -11.25 -6.99 16.54
C ASP A 393 -10.04 -6.06 16.37
N ILE A 394 -9.77 -5.62 15.14
CA ILE A 394 -8.70 -4.65 14.84
C ILE A 394 -9.02 -3.31 15.49
N ALA A 395 -10.25 -2.82 15.33
CA ALA A 395 -10.71 -1.58 15.95
C ALA A 395 -10.67 -1.64 17.48
N ALA A 396 -11.15 -2.72 18.09
CA ALA A 396 -11.11 -2.93 19.54
C ALA A 396 -9.67 -3.01 20.05
N MET A 397 -8.79 -3.75 19.37
CA MET A 397 -7.37 -3.83 19.70
C MET A 397 -6.71 -2.44 19.70
N LYS A 398 -6.96 -1.63 18.67
CA LYS A 398 -6.43 -0.26 18.59
C LYS A 398 -6.90 0.58 19.76
N GLU A 399 -8.19 0.53 20.08
CA GLU A 399 -8.76 1.30 21.18
C GLU A 399 -8.10 0.95 22.52
N LEU A 400 -7.93 -0.35 22.80
CA LEU A 400 -7.29 -0.84 24.02
C LEU A 400 -5.80 -0.46 24.10
N VAL A 401 -5.06 -0.63 22.99
CA VAL A 401 -3.63 -0.25 22.90
C VAL A 401 -3.46 1.26 23.11
N LEU A 402 -4.31 2.06 22.47
CA LEU A 402 -4.26 3.51 22.55
C LEU A 402 -4.72 4.07 23.90
N GLY A 403 -5.64 3.38 24.57
CA GLY A 403 -6.05 3.72 25.93
C GLY A 403 -4.91 3.57 26.94
N GLY A 404 -3.94 2.68 26.69
CA GLY A 404 -2.73 2.51 27.50
C GLY A 404 -2.98 1.98 28.92
N GLN A 405 -4.21 1.58 29.23
CA GLN A 405 -4.63 1.10 30.56
C GLN A 405 -4.31 -0.38 30.80
N TYR A 406 -4.12 -1.15 29.72
CA TYR A 406 -3.98 -2.60 29.77
C TYR A 406 -2.66 -3.05 29.13
N THR A 407 -2.06 -4.11 29.68
CA THR A 407 -0.87 -4.72 29.09
C THR A 407 -1.23 -5.55 27.86
N PRO A 408 -0.29 -5.79 26.92
CA PRO A 408 -0.53 -6.65 25.77
C PRO A 408 -1.03 -8.05 26.13
N ASP A 409 -0.62 -8.58 27.28
CA ASP A 409 -1.06 -9.90 27.75
C ASP A 409 -2.51 -9.89 28.23
N GLN A 410 -2.95 -8.83 28.91
CA GLN A 410 -4.35 -8.65 29.30
C GLN A 410 -5.26 -8.50 28.07
N ILE A 411 -4.80 -7.76 27.06
CA ILE A 411 -5.54 -7.59 25.82
C ILE A 411 -5.61 -8.92 25.05
N ARG A 412 -4.51 -9.69 25.04
CA ARG A 412 -4.49 -11.04 24.46
C ARG A 412 -5.52 -11.94 25.13
N GLU A 413 -5.52 -11.99 26.46
CA GLU A 413 -6.45 -12.82 27.21
C GLU A 413 -7.91 -12.46 26.90
N ALA A 414 -8.25 -11.17 26.94
CA ALA A 414 -9.57 -10.67 26.60
C ALA A 414 -10.00 -11.10 25.18
N MET A 415 -9.17 -10.82 24.19
CA MET A 415 -9.48 -11.15 22.79
C MET A 415 -9.58 -12.65 22.55
N MET A 416 -8.68 -13.45 23.12
CA MET A 416 -8.64 -14.88 22.88
C MET A 416 -9.85 -15.61 23.47
N ASN A 417 -10.37 -15.11 24.60
CA ASN A 417 -11.51 -15.69 25.28
C ASN A 417 -12.86 -15.21 24.73
N HIS A 418 -12.93 -13.98 24.21
CA HIS A 418 -14.19 -13.34 23.86
C HIS A 418 -14.41 -13.11 22.36
N SER A 419 -13.38 -13.11 21.52
CA SER A 419 -13.54 -12.92 20.08
C SER A 419 -14.20 -14.16 19.42
N PRO A 420 -15.31 -13.99 18.67
CA PRO A 420 -15.87 -15.06 17.83
C PRO A 420 -14.93 -15.48 16.70
N ASN A 421 -14.15 -14.53 16.18
CA ASN A 421 -13.27 -14.76 15.03
C ASN A 421 -12.02 -15.58 15.41
N GLN A 422 -11.60 -15.51 16.68
CA GLN A 422 -10.45 -16.26 17.20
C GLN A 422 -10.64 -17.78 17.06
N ILE A 423 -11.87 -18.28 17.21
CA ILE A 423 -12.18 -19.71 17.13
C ILE A 423 -11.74 -20.29 15.78
N PHE A 424 -11.80 -19.48 14.72
CA PHE A 424 -11.36 -19.84 13.37
C PHE A 424 -9.91 -19.42 13.06
N GLY A 425 -9.35 -18.52 13.87
CA GLY A 425 -8.00 -17.96 13.70
C GLY A 425 -6.89 -18.77 14.38
N GLY A 426 -7.22 -19.56 15.41
CA GLY A 426 -6.25 -20.40 16.12
C GLY A 426 -5.35 -19.60 17.07
N ALA A 427 -4.20 -20.18 17.44
CA ALA A 427 -3.29 -19.62 18.44
C ALA A 427 -2.64 -18.29 18.02
N ASP A 428 -2.40 -18.11 16.71
CA ASP A 428 -1.72 -16.93 16.16
C ASP A 428 -2.67 -15.75 15.89
N TYR A 429 -3.97 -15.91 16.16
CA TYR A 429 -4.98 -14.89 15.86
C TYR A 429 -4.68 -13.54 16.50
N PHE A 430 -4.27 -13.54 17.78
CA PHE A 430 -3.91 -12.31 18.47
C PHE A 430 -2.73 -11.58 17.80
N ALA A 431 -1.67 -12.32 17.45
CA ALA A 431 -0.50 -11.73 16.81
C ALA A 431 -0.86 -11.14 15.42
N TYR A 432 -1.76 -11.81 14.69
CA TYR A 432 -2.32 -11.31 13.44
C TYR A 432 -3.09 -9.98 13.63
N ILE A 433 -4.01 -9.93 14.59
CA ILE A 433 -4.80 -8.71 14.86
C ILE A 433 -3.93 -7.57 15.38
N GLN A 434 -3.01 -7.86 16.31
CA GLN A 434 -2.06 -6.88 16.83
C GLN A 434 -1.28 -6.22 15.70
N LYS A 435 -0.76 -7.03 14.78
CA LYS A 435 0.00 -6.54 13.63
C LYS A 435 -0.82 -5.66 12.68
N LEU A 436 -2.09 -5.98 12.46
CA LEU A 436 -2.98 -5.16 11.64
C LEU A 436 -3.35 -3.86 12.34
N ALA A 437 -3.61 -3.92 13.64
CA ALA A 437 -3.81 -2.74 14.47
C ALA A 437 -2.59 -1.81 14.40
N ASP A 438 -1.37 -2.35 14.55
CA ASP A 438 -0.12 -1.59 14.44
C ASP A 438 0.04 -0.92 13.07
N GLN A 439 -0.28 -1.62 11.97
CA GLN A 439 -0.26 -1.03 10.62
C GLN A 439 -1.27 0.09 10.44
N GLU A 440 -2.47 -0.07 10.98
CA GLU A 440 -3.46 1.01 10.97
C GLU A 440 -2.98 2.19 11.80
N LEU A 441 -2.37 1.96 12.96
CA LEU A 441 -1.77 3.01 13.77
C LEU A 441 -0.64 3.73 13.02
N VAL A 442 0.23 3.00 12.31
CA VAL A 442 1.25 3.60 11.44
C VAL A 442 0.60 4.43 10.35
N ARG A 443 -0.43 3.92 9.67
CA ARG A 443 -1.16 4.64 8.62
C ARG A 443 -1.81 5.92 9.16
N GLU A 444 -2.47 5.86 10.31
CA GLU A 444 -3.08 7.05 10.91
C GLU A 444 -2.02 8.05 11.41
N ASN A 445 -0.87 7.58 11.87
CA ASN A 445 0.28 8.44 12.19
C ASN A 445 0.87 9.10 10.94
N GLU A 446 0.92 8.39 9.81
CA GLU A 446 1.31 8.97 8.51
C GLU A 446 0.30 9.99 7.99
N LYS A 447 -1.01 9.72 8.17
CA LYS A 447 -2.05 10.72 7.87
C LYS A 447 -1.86 11.96 8.72
N LEU A 448 -1.62 11.79 10.03
CA LEU A 448 -1.37 12.91 10.94
C LEU A 448 -0.11 13.68 10.52
N SER A 449 0.98 12.99 10.20
CA SER A 449 2.24 13.63 9.82
C SER A 449 2.10 14.50 8.57
N ARG A 450 1.34 14.02 7.58
CA ARG A 450 1.04 14.74 6.33
C ARG A 450 -0.10 15.75 6.44
N TYR A 451 -0.90 15.69 7.49
CA TYR A 451 -2.02 16.62 7.68
C TYR A 451 -1.51 18.07 7.78
N VAL A 452 -2.04 18.94 6.92
CA VAL A 452 -1.73 20.38 6.92
C VAL A 452 -2.92 21.12 7.53
N VAL A 453 -2.68 21.87 8.60
CA VAL A 453 -3.70 22.74 9.20
C VAL A 453 -3.74 24.05 8.42
N ILE A 454 -4.94 24.43 7.98
CA ILE A 454 -5.16 25.62 7.15
C ILE A 454 -6.22 26.48 7.85
N PRO A 455 -5.83 27.58 8.52
CA PRO A 455 -6.75 28.47 9.21
C PRO A 455 -7.73 29.14 8.24
N ARG A 456 -8.99 29.29 8.67
CA ARG A 456 -10.04 29.99 7.92
C ARG A 456 -9.84 31.49 7.99
N THR A 457 -9.80 32.13 6.82
CA THR A 457 -9.54 33.57 6.67
C THR A 457 -10.54 34.45 7.43
N GLU A 458 -11.80 34.02 7.54
CA GLU A 458 -12.88 34.77 8.22
C GLU A 458 -12.75 34.77 9.75
N MET A 459 -11.95 33.87 10.33
CA MET A 459 -11.89 33.64 11.79
C MET A 459 -10.61 34.21 12.42
N ARG A 460 -9.88 35.09 11.73
CA ARG A 460 -8.63 35.70 12.22
C ARG A 460 -8.78 36.43 13.55
N GLU A 461 -9.97 36.96 13.83
CA GLU A 461 -10.26 37.70 15.06
C GLU A 461 -10.61 36.79 16.25
N ASP A 462 -11.05 35.54 16.01
CA ASP A 462 -11.40 34.55 17.04
C ASP A 462 -10.59 33.26 16.87
N PHE A 463 -9.34 33.33 17.30
CA PHE A 463 -8.38 32.23 17.22
C PHE A 463 -8.77 31.02 18.11
N GLU A 464 -9.58 31.22 19.16
CA GLU A 464 -10.02 30.12 20.03
C GLU A 464 -11.13 29.31 19.34
N ALA A 465 -12.10 29.97 18.70
CA ALA A 465 -13.08 29.29 17.87
C ALA A 465 -12.43 28.58 16.67
N GLU A 466 -11.39 29.19 16.07
CA GLU A 466 -10.64 28.55 14.99
C GLU A 466 -9.86 27.33 15.47
N TYR A 467 -9.20 27.40 16.63
CA TYR A 467 -8.56 26.25 17.26
C TYR A 467 -9.55 25.09 17.47
N GLN A 468 -10.72 25.36 18.06
CA GLN A 468 -11.75 24.34 18.28
C GLN A 468 -12.30 23.75 16.98
N TYR A 469 -12.44 24.55 15.93
CA TYR A 469 -12.86 24.07 14.61
C TYR A 469 -11.81 23.14 14.01
N GLN A 470 -10.54 23.54 13.98
CA GLN A 470 -9.46 22.72 13.43
C GLN A 470 -9.26 21.42 14.22
N ARG A 471 -9.42 21.48 15.55
CA ARG A 471 -9.44 20.30 16.42
C ARG A 471 -10.53 19.31 16.01
N ARG A 472 -11.79 19.75 15.94
CA ARG A 472 -12.92 18.89 15.52
C ARG A 472 -12.71 18.32 14.12
N LYS A 473 -12.20 19.12 13.20
CA LYS A 473 -11.91 18.70 11.82
C LYS A 473 -10.82 17.63 11.77
N MET A 474 -9.79 17.73 12.62
CA MET A 474 -8.72 16.75 12.71
C MET A 474 -9.19 15.46 13.41
N GLU A 475 -9.96 15.57 14.50
CA GLU A 475 -10.57 14.43 15.21
C GLU A 475 -11.51 13.62 14.29
N GLY A 476 -12.25 14.28 13.41
CA GLY A 476 -13.08 13.60 12.41
C GLY A 476 -12.30 12.91 11.28
N ARG A 477 -11.01 13.22 11.08
CA ARG A 477 -10.20 12.74 9.95
C ARG A 477 -9.08 11.78 10.34
N ILE A 478 -8.53 11.95 11.54
CA ILE A 478 -7.43 11.13 12.06
C ILE A 478 -8.01 10.22 13.14
N ARG A 479 -7.96 8.90 12.92
CA ARG A 479 -8.45 7.90 13.87
C ARG A 479 -7.37 7.54 14.91
N LEU A 480 -6.79 8.57 15.52
CA LEU A 480 -5.89 8.48 16.67
C LEU A 480 -6.50 9.27 17.83
N PRO A 481 -6.17 8.92 19.09
CA PRO A 481 -6.52 9.74 20.23
C PRO A 481 -5.89 11.12 20.06
N TYR A 482 -6.63 12.12 20.51
CA TYR A 482 -6.16 13.48 20.46
C TYR A 482 -4.87 13.63 21.26
N ASN A 483 -3.82 14.13 20.62
CA ASN A 483 -2.48 14.14 21.19
C ASN A 483 -1.77 15.47 20.95
N ILE A 484 -0.64 15.65 21.63
CA ILE A 484 0.11 16.91 21.62
C ILE A 484 0.64 17.30 20.23
N THR A 485 0.84 16.34 19.33
CA THR A 485 1.27 16.60 17.96
C THR A 485 0.15 17.26 17.15
N MET A 486 -1.11 16.88 17.39
CA MET A 486 -2.27 17.55 16.82
C MET A 486 -2.34 19.01 17.26
N ASP A 487 -2.20 19.26 18.56
CA ASP A 487 -2.16 20.63 19.10
C ASP A 487 -1.00 21.45 18.54
N THR A 488 0.19 20.86 18.47
CA THR A 488 1.38 21.52 17.91
C THR A 488 1.15 21.94 16.46
N LYS A 489 0.50 21.10 15.65
CA LYS A 489 0.16 21.43 14.25
C LYS A 489 -0.84 22.58 14.14
N ILE A 490 -1.87 22.60 14.99
CA ILE A 490 -2.86 23.69 14.97
C ILE A 490 -2.23 25.00 15.44
N VAL A 491 -1.50 24.96 16.56
CA VAL A 491 -0.81 26.12 17.13
C VAL A 491 0.20 26.70 16.16
N LYS A 492 0.98 25.85 15.48
CA LYS A 492 1.91 26.28 14.42
C LYS A 492 1.19 27.03 13.29
N ALA A 493 0.04 26.54 12.86
CA ALA A 493 -0.73 27.21 11.82
C ALA A 493 -1.29 28.56 12.28
N LEU A 494 -1.72 28.67 13.54
CA LEU A 494 -2.17 29.94 14.13
C LEU A 494 -1.03 30.96 14.29
N LEU A 495 0.15 30.51 14.73
CA LEU A 495 1.35 31.34 14.80
C LEU A 495 1.72 31.88 13.41
N ASN A 496 1.67 31.02 12.38
CA ASN A 496 1.93 31.42 11.00
C ASN A 496 0.91 32.44 10.46
N ASP A 497 -0.37 32.32 10.85
CA ASP A 497 -1.42 33.28 10.46
C ASP A 497 -1.38 34.59 11.30
N GLY A 498 -0.39 34.74 12.18
CA GLY A 498 -0.08 35.99 12.88
C GLY A 498 -0.61 36.08 14.32
N VAL A 499 -1.13 34.99 14.90
CA VAL A 499 -1.58 34.98 16.29
C VAL A 499 -0.36 35.02 17.22
N GLU A 500 -0.34 35.94 18.18
CA GLU A 500 0.78 36.08 19.11
C GLU A 500 0.84 34.93 20.13
N SER A 501 2.05 34.41 20.37
CA SER A 501 2.29 33.28 21.30
C SER A 501 1.78 33.52 22.72
N ARG A 502 1.79 34.77 23.21
CA ARG A 502 1.26 35.16 24.53
C ARG A 502 -0.23 34.88 24.69
N ASN A 503 -1.01 34.85 23.59
CA ASN A 503 -2.46 34.62 23.62
C ASN A 503 -2.79 33.12 23.56
N LEU A 504 -1.89 32.30 23.00
CA LEU A 504 -2.12 30.86 22.78
C LEU A 504 -1.91 30.02 24.05
N SER A 505 -0.91 30.34 24.88
CA SER A 505 -0.60 29.55 26.09
C SER A 505 -1.76 29.50 27.12
N PRO A 506 -2.42 30.63 27.46
CA PRO A 506 -3.58 30.61 28.36
C PRO A 506 -4.77 29.82 27.80
N MET A 507 -5.02 29.93 26.48
CA MET A 507 -6.08 29.19 25.79
C MET A 507 -5.84 27.67 25.87
N LEU A 508 -4.65 27.21 25.48
CA LEU A 508 -4.28 25.79 25.47
C LEU A 508 -4.32 25.16 26.86
N SER A 509 -4.04 25.94 27.91
CA SER A 509 -4.11 25.47 29.29
C SER A 509 -5.51 24.99 29.70
N ARG A 510 -6.57 25.46 29.02
CA ARG A 510 -7.96 24.99 29.20
C ARG A 510 -8.22 23.61 28.59
N TYR A 511 -7.40 23.21 27.61
CA TYR A 511 -7.52 21.94 26.88
C TYR A 511 -6.46 20.92 27.30
N LYS A 512 -5.79 21.13 28.44
CA LYS A 512 -4.71 20.25 28.90
C LYS A 512 -5.20 18.81 29.13
N PRO A 513 -4.38 17.79 28.85
CA PRO A 513 -4.68 16.41 29.23
C PRO A 513 -4.82 16.25 30.75
N GLN A 514 -5.70 15.35 31.20
CA GLN A 514 -5.99 15.15 32.63
C GLN A 514 -4.75 14.77 33.46
N ASN A 515 -3.86 13.95 32.90
CA ASN A 515 -2.66 13.48 33.59
C ASN A 515 -1.44 14.41 33.42
N TRP A 516 -1.58 15.53 32.71
CA TRP A 516 -0.45 16.37 32.33
C TRP A 516 0.34 16.90 33.54
N ASP A 517 -0.34 17.42 34.55
CA ASP A 517 0.34 18.01 35.71
C ASP A 517 1.06 16.94 36.55
N ARG A 518 0.62 15.68 36.49
CA ARG A 518 1.28 14.56 37.15
C ARG A 518 2.53 14.14 36.40
N ASP A 519 2.43 14.04 35.08
CA ASP A 519 3.51 13.53 34.23
C ASP A 519 4.57 14.63 33.96
N HIS A 520 4.17 15.91 34.04
CA HIS A 520 5.00 17.10 33.79
C HIS A 520 4.80 18.22 34.83
N PRO A 521 5.15 17.99 36.11
CA PRO A 521 4.79 18.87 37.23
C PRO A 521 5.34 20.30 37.15
N ASN A 522 6.43 20.53 36.41
CA ASN A 522 7.08 21.84 36.29
C ASN A 522 6.91 22.49 34.91
N THR A 523 6.03 21.96 34.06
CA THR A 523 5.91 22.41 32.67
C THR A 523 4.45 22.72 32.33
N PRO A 524 4.05 24.00 32.25
CA PRO A 524 2.69 24.37 31.84
C PRO A 524 2.40 23.89 30.41
N TYR A 525 1.27 23.22 30.22
CA TYR A 525 0.89 22.60 28.93
C TYR A 525 0.92 23.59 27.77
N GLY A 526 0.25 24.73 27.91
CA GLY A 526 0.17 25.73 26.84
C GLY A 526 1.54 26.26 26.42
N SER A 527 2.42 26.51 27.39
CA SER A 527 3.78 26.98 27.11
C SER A 527 4.62 25.91 26.42
N TYR A 528 4.46 24.64 26.80
CA TYR A 528 5.14 23.53 26.15
C TYR A 528 4.77 23.39 24.68
N VAL A 529 3.47 23.41 24.37
CA VAL A 529 2.98 23.25 22.99
C VAL A 529 3.46 24.41 22.11
N VAL A 530 3.37 25.64 22.60
CA VAL A 530 3.85 26.84 21.89
C VAL A 530 5.36 26.73 21.63
N GLN A 531 6.17 26.40 22.63
CA GLN A 531 7.61 26.24 22.47
C GLN A 531 7.97 25.14 21.47
N LYS A 532 7.21 24.03 21.48
CA LYS A 532 7.40 22.93 20.53
C LYS A 532 7.10 23.38 19.09
N ALA A 533 6.00 24.11 18.88
CA ALA A 533 5.64 24.64 17.57
C ALA A 533 6.70 25.63 17.04
N GLU A 534 7.16 26.56 17.88
CA GLU A 534 8.20 27.54 17.53
C GLU A 534 9.57 26.87 17.26
N LYS A 535 9.90 25.79 17.99
CA LYS A 535 11.13 25.02 17.76
C LYS A 535 11.11 24.34 16.39
N GLU A 536 10.03 23.64 16.06
CA GLU A 536 9.88 22.98 14.76
C GLU A 536 9.93 23.98 13.59
N GLU A 537 9.43 25.19 13.81
CA GLU A 537 9.51 26.25 12.79
C GLU A 537 10.94 26.77 12.61
N ARG A 538 11.67 27.00 13.71
CA ARG A 538 13.09 27.38 13.66
C ARG A 538 13.93 26.33 12.94
N GLU A 539 13.70 25.05 13.23
CA GLU A 539 14.41 23.94 12.57
C GLU A 539 14.09 23.88 11.07
N LYS A 540 12.83 24.10 10.66
CA LYS A 540 12.43 24.18 9.25
C LYS A 540 13.10 25.34 8.52
N ARG A 541 13.14 26.54 9.13
CA ARG A 541 13.81 27.73 8.56
C ARG A 541 15.31 27.50 8.42
N ALA A 542 15.97 26.95 9.45
CA ALA A 542 17.39 26.61 9.40
C ALA A 542 17.72 25.58 8.30
N ALA A 543 16.88 24.56 8.13
CA ALA A 543 17.05 23.57 7.06
C ALA A 543 16.87 24.20 5.65
N GLN A 544 15.92 25.11 5.50
CA GLN A 544 15.71 25.86 4.26
C GLN A 544 16.90 26.78 3.96
N GLU A 545 17.42 27.52 4.93
CA GLU A 545 18.60 28.38 4.78
C GLU A 545 19.84 27.58 4.38
N GLN A 546 20.10 26.45 5.03
CA GLN A 546 21.21 25.55 4.66
C GLN A 546 21.09 25.02 3.23
N SER A 547 19.87 24.71 2.77
CA SER A 547 19.63 24.27 1.39
C SER A 547 19.89 25.37 0.36
N ILE A 548 19.54 26.62 0.67
CA ILE A 548 19.79 27.79 -0.19
C ILE A 548 21.30 28.11 -0.24
N VAL A 549 21.99 28.01 0.88
CA VAL A 549 23.45 28.22 0.95
C VAL A 549 24.21 27.18 0.12
N ARG A 550 23.78 25.91 0.15
CA ARG A 550 24.34 24.84 -0.71
C ARG A 550 24.09 25.07 -2.21
N GLN A 551 22.93 25.61 -2.58
CA GLN A 551 22.63 25.95 -3.99
C GLN A 551 23.44 27.16 -4.49
N ARG A 552 23.71 28.15 -3.62
CA ARG A 552 24.55 29.31 -3.98
C ARG A 552 26.03 28.97 -4.11
N THR A 553 26.53 28.03 -3.31
CA THR A 553 27.94 27.58 -3.38
C THR A 553 28.20 26.75 -4.64
N THR A 554 27.25 25.89 -5.03
CA THR A 554 27.34 25.11 -6.28
C THR A 554 27.28 25.99 -7.54
N ASN A 555 26.42 27.02 -7.56
CA ASN A 555 26.38 27.97 -8.67
C ASN A 555 27.61 28.89 -8.75
N LYS A 556 28.24 29.23 -7.60
CA LYS A 556 29.49 30.00 -7.60
C LYS A 556 30.68 29.21 -8.13
N THR A 557 30.72 27.89 -7.93
CA THR A 557 31.79 27.04 -8.47
C THR A 557 31.67 26.79 -9.98
N SER A 558 30.47 26.90 -10.55
CA SER A 558 30.28 26.81 -12.01
C SER A 558 30.66 28.09 -12.74
N ASP A 559 30.54 29.26 -12.10
CA ASP A 559 30.88 30.55 -12.72
C ASP A 559 32.39 30.89 -12.68
N THR A 560 33.19 30.20 -11.86
CA THR A 560 34.66 30.31 -11.87
C THR A 560 35.36 29.33 -12.81
N SER A 561 34.59 28.52 -13.57
CA SER A 561 35.11 27.51 -14.48
C SER A 561 34.82 27.80 -15.97
N ALA A 562 34.54 29.07 -16.32
CA ALA A 562 34.31 29.52 -17.70
C ALA A 562 35.46 30.42 -18.19
#